data_AF-C0D599-F1
#
_entry.id   AF-C0D599-F1
#
_cell.length_a   1.000
_cell.length_b   1.000
_cell.length_c   1.000
_cell.angle_alpha   90.00
_cell.angle_beta   90.00
_cell.angle_gamma   90.00
#
_symmetry.space_group_name_H-M   'P 1'
#
loop_
_entity.id
_entity.type
_entity.pdbx_description
1 polymer ?
#
loop_
_entity_poly.entity_id
_entity_poly.type
_entity_poly.pdbx_seq_one_letter_code
_entity_poly.pdbx_strand_id
1 'polypeptide(L)'
;MILGCSRGAAAEFSFFLGIPVMFGASFLKLVKYFLDGNSFTGPQIFYTVFGMLIAFLVSVYSIKFLMNYVRKNDFKFFGYYRIILGVIVLAYFGITALAA
;
A
#
# COMPACT_ATOMS: atom_id res chain seq x y z
N MET A 1 2.48 6.49 18.05
CA MET A 1 3.25 7.46 18.86
C MET A 1 2.40 8.19 19.88
N ILE A 2 1.15 8.57 19.56
CA ILE A 2 0.24 9.28 20.50
C ILE A 2 0.08 8.50 21.82
N LEU A 3 0.09 7.17 21.77
CA LEU A 3 0.02 6.27 22.94
C LEU A 3 1.37 6.02 23.65
N GLY A 4 2.42 6.81 23.36
CA GLY A 4 3.74 6.68 24.00
C GLY A 4 4.66 5.57 23.46
N CYS A 5 4.20 4.72 22.54
CA CYS A 5 5.06 3.69 21.93
C CYS A 5 6.21 4.30 21.10
N SER A 6 7.37 3.65 21.15
CA SER A 6 8.53 4.01 20.31
C SER A 6 8.19 3.90 18.83
N ARG A 7 8.88 4.70 18.00
CA ARG A 7 8.63 4.74 16.55
C ARG A 7 8.79 3.37 15.88
N GLY A 8 9.83 2.64 16.28
CA GLY A 8 10.11 1.29 15.77
C GLY A 8 9.04 0.28 16.18
N ALA A 9 8.68 0.23 17.46
CA ALA A 9 7.66 -0.70 17.95
C ALA A 9 6.29 -0.43 17.32
N ALA A 10 5.92 0.84 17.16
CA ALA A 10 4.68 1.21 16.48
C ALA A 10 4.67 0.78 15.00
N ALA A 11 5.81 0.88 14.31
CA ALA A 11 5.93 0.44 12.92
C ALA A 11 5.84 -1.09 12.80
N GLU A 12 6.55 -1.85 13.64
CA GLU A 12 6.49 -3.33 13.67
C GLU A 12 5.08 -3.83 13.94
N PHE A 13 4.43 -3.27 14.97
CA PHE A 13 3.05 -3.61 15.28
C PHE A 13 2.11 -3.33 14.10
N SER A 14 2.28 -2.17 13.44
CA SER A 14 1.46 -1.81 12.27
C SER A 14 1.69 -2.78 11.09
N PHE A 15 2.91 -3.25 10.89
CA PHE A 15 3.22 -4.26 9.87
C PHE A 15 2.55 -5.60 10.17
N PHE A 16 2.67 -6.09 11.42
CA PHE A 16 2.03 -7.35 11.81
C PHE A 16 0.51 -7.28 11.75
N LEU A 17 -0.08 -6.16 12.18
CA LEU A 17 -1.51 -5.92 12.08
C LEU A 17 -1.97 -5.80 10.62
N GLY A 18 -1.13 -5.27 9.74
CA GLY A 18 -1.40 -5.16 8.31
C GLY A 18 -1.60 -6.51 7.62
N ILE A 19 -0.93 -7.57 8.06
CA ILE A 19 -1.02 -8.91 7.43
C ILE A 19 -2.46 -9.47 7.43
N PRO A 20 -3.12 -9.70 8.59
CA PRO A 20 -4.47 -10.24 8.62
C PRO A 20 -5.49 -9.28 8.01
N VAL A 21 -5.31 -7.96 8.20
CA VAL A 21 -6.23 -6.94 7.67
C VAL A 21 -6.21 -6.92 6.15
N MET A 22 -5.01 -6.84 5.53
CA MET A 22 -4.87 -6.79 4.08
C MET A 22 -5.21 -8.13 3.43
N PHE A 23 -4.84 -9.25 4.06
CA PHE A 23 -5.22 -10.57 3.56
C PHE A 23 -6.74 -10.74 3.56
N GLY A 24 -7.41 -10.41 4.67
CA GLY A 24 -8.87 -10.48 4.77
C GLY A 24 -9.57 -9.57 3.76
N ALA A 25 -9.14 -8.31 3.63
CA ALA A 25 -9.70 -7.36 2.67
C ALA A 25 -9.51 -7.81 1.21
N SER A 26 -8.32 -8.33 0.87
CA SER A 26 -8.01 -8.82 -0.48
C SER A 26 -8.81 -10.08 -0.81
N PHE A 27 -8.91 -11.01 0.15
CA PHE A 27 -9.71 -12.23 0.00
C PHE A 27 -11.18 -11.90 -0.23
N LEU A 28 -11.75 -11.02 0.59
CA LEU A 28 -13.14 -10.58 0.43
C LEU A 28 -13.37 -9.91 -0.94
N LYS A 29 -12.42 -9.10 -1.41
CA LYS A 29 -12.49 -8.47 -2.74
C LYS A 29 -12.47 -9.53 -3.86
N LEU A 30 -11.65 -10.57 -3.72
CA LEU A 30 -11.57 -11.67 -4.67
C LEU A 30 -12.87 -12.49 -4.69
N VAL A 31 -13.43 -12.82 -3.53
CA VAL A 31 -14.73 -13.50 -3.43
C VAL A 31 -15.83 -12.69 -4.09
N LYS A 32 -15.94 -11.39 -3.79
CA LYS A 32 -16.93 -10.50 -4.42
C LYS A 32 -16.79 -10.47 -5.94
N TYR A 33 -15.56 -10.38 -6.45
CA TYR A 33 -15.30 -10.38 -7.88
C TYR A 33 -15.88 -11.61 -8.59
N PHE A 34 -15.72 -12.80 -8.01
CA PHE A 34 -16.30 -14.04 -8.55
C PHE A 34 -17.82 -14.14 -8.33
N LEU A 35 -18.34 -13.64 -7.21
CA LEU A 35 -19.79 -13.60 -6.96
C LEU A 35 -20.53 -12.69 -7.94
N ASP A 36 -19.89 -11.62 -8.40
CA ASP A 36 -20.41 -10.72 -9.43
C ASP A 36 -20.41 -11.36 -10.85
N GLY A 37 -20.06 -12.64 -10.97
CA GLY A 37 -20.06 -13.40 -12.22
C GLY A 37 -18.81 -13.19 -13.08
N ASN A 38 -17.80 -12.46 -12.58
CA ASN A 38 -16.56 -12.24 -13.33
C ASN A 38 -15.67 -13.48 -13.28
N SER A 39 -14.94 -13.72 -14.37
CA SER A 39 -13.89 -14.73 -14.45
C SER A 39 -12.56 -14.09 -14.84
N PHE A 40 -11.47 -14.77 -14.55
CA PHE A 40 -10.16 -14.36 -15.04
C PHE A 40 -9.86 -15.08 -16.35
N THR A 41 -9.36 -14.32 -17.33
CA THR A 41 -8.75 -14.86 -18.53
C THR A 41 -7.32 -15.33 -18.24
N GLY A 42 -6.80 -16.27 -19.03
CA GLY A 42 -5.43 -16.80 -18.87
C GLY A 42 -4.35 -15.72 -18.71
N PRO A 43 -4.33 -14.67 -19.55
CA PRO A 43 -3.38 -13.56 -19.38
C PRO A 43 -3.55 -12.76 -18.09
N GLN A 44 -4.78 -12.53 -17.63
CA GLN A 44 -5.03 -11.78 -16.38
C GLN A 44 -4.51 -12.52 -15.15
N ILE A 45 -4.65 -13.85 -15.12
CA ILE A 45 -4.05 -14.69 -14.06
C ILE A 45 -2.53 -14.54 -14.09
N PHE A 46 -1.92 -14.64 -15.28
CA PHE A 46 -0.48 -14.49 -15.43
C PHE A 46 0.02 -13.13 -14.91
N TYR A 47 -0.59 -12.02 -15.33
CA TYR A 47 -0.20 -10.68 -14.85
C TYR A 47 -0.40 -10.50 -13.35
N THR A 48 -1.47 -11.07 -12.78
CA THR A 48 -1.76 -10.99 -11.35
C THR A 48 -0.70 -11.72 -10.53
N VAL A 49 -0.37 -12.96 -10.91
CA VAL A 49 0.64 -13.76 -10.21
C VAL A 49 2.02 -13.15 -10.39
N PHE A 50 2.36 -12.71 -11.60
CA PHE A 50 3.65 -12.06 -11.88
C PHE A 50 3.82 -10.76 -11.08
N GLY A 51 2.78 -9.91 -11.05
CA GLY A 51 2.75 -8.70 -10.25
C GLY A 51 2.84 -9.00 -8.75
N MET A 52 2.17 -10.04 -8.26
CA MET A 52 2.27 -10.50 -6.87
C MET A 52 3.70 -10.89 -6.50
N LEU A 53 4.40 -11.63 -7.36
CA LEU A 53 5.79 -12.03 -7.12
C LEU A 53 6.74 -10.83 -7.06
N ILE A 54 6.62 -9.89 -8.01
CA ILE A 54 7.44 -8.67 -8.01
C ILE A 54 7.13 -7.83 -6.76
N ALA A 55 5.85 -7.62 -6.46
CA ALA A 55 5.44 -6.85 -5.28
C ALA A 55 5.95 -7.48 -3.98
N PHE A 56 5.92 -8.82 -3.87
CA PHE A 56 6.48 -9.53 -2.73
C PHE A 56 7.97 -9.23 -2.55
N LEU A 57 8.79 -9.40 -3.59
CA LEU A 57 10.23 -9.14 -3.53
C LEU A 57 10.54 -7.68 -3.16
N VAL A 58 9.86 -6.72 -3.80
CA VAL A 58 10.03 -5.29 -3.53
C VAL A 58 9.57 -4.94 -2.11
N SER A 59 8.50 -5.56 -1.62
CA SER A 59 7.98 -5.30 -0.28
C SER A 59 8.95 -5.74 0.82
N VAL A 60 9.57 -6.92 0.69
CA VAL A 60 10.56 -7.41 1.66
C VAL A 60 11.74 -6.44 1.75
N TYR A 61 12.24 -5.98 0.61
CA TYR A 61 13.28 -4.96 0.56
C TYR A 61 12.83 -3.64 1.21
N SER A 62 11.63 -3.18 0.88
CA SER A 62 11.06 -1.92 1.37
C SER A 62 10.80 -1.93 2.87
N ILE A 63 10.34 -3.05 3.43
CA ILE A 63 10.14 -3.21 4.88
C ILE A 63 11.48 -3.09 5.60
N LYS A 64 12.52 -3.79 5.12
CA LYS A 64 13.86 -3.73 5.71
C LYS A 64 14.42 -2.30 5.67
N PHE A 65 14.26 -1.62 4.53
CA PHE A 65 14.65 -0.22 4.37
C PHE A 65 13.91 0.69 5.35
N LEU A 66 12.57 0.59 5.40
CA LEU A 66 11.74 1.46 6.24
C LEU A 66 12.02 1.25 7.73
N MET A 67 12.14 0.00 8.16
CA MET A 67 12.44 -0.33 9.56
C MET A 67 13.81 0.24 9.99
N ASN A 68 14.82 0.18 9.12
CA ASN A 68 16.11 0.80 9.41
C ASN A 68 16.03 2.34 9.41
N TYR A 69 15.22 2.93 8.52
CA TYR A 69 15.04 4.38 8.43
C TYR A 69 14.34 4.94 9.68
N VAL A 70 13.20 4.36 10.08
CA VAL A 70 12.35 4.83 11.19
C VAL A 70 13.05 4.73 12.55
N ARG A 71 14.00 3.80 12.69
CA ARG A 71 14.84 3.71 13.89
C ARG A 71 15.81 4.88 14.05
N LYS A 72 16.17 5.56 12.95
CA LYS A 72 17.19 6.63 12.93
C LYS A 72 16.63 8.01 12.59
N ASN A 73 15.45 8.08 11.95
CA ASN A 73 14.89 9.30 11.39
C ASN A 73 13.43 9.49 11.80
N ASP A 74 12.96 10.74 11.68
CA ASP A 74 11.56 11.10 11.84
C ASP A 74 10.72 10.88 10.58
N PHE A 75 9.40 10.81 10.73
CA PHE A 75 8.46 10.66 9.61
C PHE A 75 8.22 11.94 8.80
N LYS A 76 8.90 13.06 9.12
CA LYS A 76 8.69 14.36 8.45
C LYS A 76 8.88 14.28 6.93
N PHE A 77 9.89 13.54 6.48
CA PHE A 77 10.14 13.33 5.04
C PHE A 77 8.93 12.70 4.34
N PHE A 78 8.36 11.63 4.91
CA PHE A 78 7.16 10.99 4.37
C PHE A 78 5.93 11.92 4.42
N GLY A 79 5.87 12.81 5.41
CA GLY A 79 4.84 13.84 5.50
C GLY A 79 4.89 14.80 4.31
N TYR A 80 6.04 15.42 4.06
CA TYR A 80 6.22 16.33 2.92
C TYR A 80 6.00 15.64 1.58
N TYR A 81 6.51 14.42 1.41
CA TYR A 81 6.27 13.60 0.22
C TYR A 81 4.76 13.43 -0.05
N ARG A 82 3.97 13.10 0.98
CA ARG A 82 2.51 12.94 0.84
C ARG A 82 1.79 14.25 0.51
N ILE A 83 2.21 15.38 1.07
CA ILE A 83 1.59 16.68 0.78
C ILE A 83 1.81 17.05 -0.69
N ILE A 84 3.05 16.97 -1.17
CA ILE A 84 3.40 17.28 -2.56
C ILE A 84 2.62 16.36 -3.52
N LEU A 85 2.62 15.05 -3.25
CA LEU A 85 1.93 14.08 -4.09
C LEU A 85 0.41 14.29 -4.07
N GLY A 86 -0.17 14.66 -2.92
CA GLY A 86 -1.57 15.03 -2.80
C GLY A 86 -1.93 16.24 -3.66
N VAL A 87 -1.09 17.29 -3.67
CA VAL A 87 -1.28 18.47 -4.53
C VAL A 87 -1.24 18.08 -6.01
N ILE A 88 -0.29 17.23 -6.42
CA ILE A 88 -0.18 16.77 -7.81
C ILE A 88 -1.45 16.00 -8.23
N VAL A 89 -1.92 15.06 -7.40
CA VAL A 89 -3.13 14.29 -7.67
C VAL A 89 -4.36 15.19 -7.79
N LEU A 90 -4.52 16.14 -6.85
CA LEU A 90 -5.63 17.10 -6.89
C LEU A 90 -5.59 17.98 -8.14
N ALA A 91 -4.41 18.47 -8.54
CA ALA A 91 -4.26 19.24 -9.75
C ALA A 91 -4.62 18.41 -11.00
N TYR A 92 -4.12 17.18 -11.10
CA TYR A 92 -4.39 16.31 -12.24
C TYR A 92 -5.89 15.99 -12.40
N PHE A 93 -6.55 15.53 -11.33
CA PHE A 93 -7.98 15.22 -11.38
C PHE A 93 -8.85 16.47 -11.47
N GLY A 94 -8.45 17.58 -10.84
CA GLY A 94 -9.14 18.87 -10.98
C GLY A 94 -9.12 19.37 -12.42
N ILE A 95 -7.95 19.37 -13.07
CA ILE A 95 -7.83 19.76 -14.49
C ILE A 95 -8.65 18.82 -15.37
N THR A 96 -8.57 17.51 -15.15
CA THR A 96 -9.33 16.52 -15.94
C THR A 96 -10.84 16.73 -15.80
N ALA A 97 -11.32 17.05 -14.60
CA ALA A 97 -12.75 17.33 -14.36
C ALA A 97 -13.22 18.67 -14.94
N LEU A 98 -12.34 19.66 -15.05
CA LEU A 98 -12.63 20.95 -15.70
C LEU A 98 -12.54 20.89 -17.23
N ALA A 99 -11.77 19.93 -17.77
CA ALA A 99 -11.60 19.72 -19.20
C ALA A 99 -12.65 18.75 -19.81
N ALA A 100 -13.42 18.07 -18.97
CA ALA A 100 -14.56 17.23 -19.34
C ALA A 100 -15.87 18.05 -19.34
#